data_AF-A0A093YSX6-F1
#
_entry.id   AF-A0A093YSX6-F1
#
_cell.length_a   1.000
_cell.length_b   1.000
_cell.length_c   1.000
_cell.angle_alpha   90.00
_cell.angle_beta   90.00
_cell.angle_gamma   90.00
#
_symmetry.space_group_name_H-M   'P 1'
#
loop_
_entity.id
_entity.type
_entity.pdbx_description
1 polymer ?
#
loop_
_entity_poly.entity_id
_entity_poly.type
_entity_poly.pdbx_seq_one_letter_code
_entity_poly.pdbx_strand_id
1 'polypeptide(L)'
;MNKNLFSIFSIFIIFILFSLGGWQLVRLQWKKDLIKDINLSISQPAKSLITENIKNYQKVKSQGILFKNNYFVYRLNEKGKYGFNLVSILQLNTTDAVIIQRGWVEKIEKSMMTNNQDVYSFEGVLHPLKSKGMFTPDNNPKENFLYYLDRDKLEYNLKISIYPYVVIQTGKDQNFPVLQNNLNINISNNHLQYAITWFVLGFCIIIAFWYYKKRYK
;
A
#
# COMPACT_ATOMS: atom_id res chain seq x y z
N MET A 1 -13.74 -11.51 44.81
CA MET A 1 -12.94 -10.39 44.27
C MET A 1 -13.21 -9.15 45.11
N ASN A 2 -12.19 -8.40 45.53
CA ASN A 2 -12.39 -7.21 46.36
C ASN A 2 -13.24 -6.18 45.59
N LYS A 3 -14.35 -5.67 46.16
CA LYS A 3 -15.31 -4.77 45.47
C LYS A 3 -14.61 -3.53 44.87
N ASN A 4 -13.54 -3.07 45.52
CA ASN A 4 -12.71 -1.96 45.07
C ASN A 4 -11.89 -2.34 43.84
N LEU A 5 -11.30 -3.54 43.82
CA LEU A 5 -10.51 -4.04 42.68
C LEU A 5 -11.37 -4.18 41.41
N PHE A 6 -12.60 -4.70 41.54
CA PHE A 6 -13.52 -4.79 40.40
C PHE A 6 -13.89 -3.41 39.85
N SER A 7 -14.18 -2.44 40.74
CA SER A 7 -14.52 -1.07 40.32
C SER A 7 -13.37 -0.39 39.59
N ILE A 8 -12.14 -0.51 40.10
CA ILE A 8 -10.94 0.04 39.47
C ILE A 8 -10.73 -0.59 38.10
N PHE A 9 -10.85 -1.91 38.00
CA PHE A 9 -10.70 -2.63 36.75
C PHE A 9 -11.74 -2.22 35.69
N SER A 10 -13.02 -2.11 36.07
CA SER A 10 -14.07 -1.67 35.14
C SER A 10 -13.84 -0.24 34.64
N ILE A 11 -13.47 0.68 35.53
CA ILE A 11 -13.18 2.08 35.16
C ILE A 11 -11.97 2.14 34.22
N PHE A 12 -10.93 1.37 34.51
CA PHE A 12 -9.74 1.30 33.67
C PHE A 12 -10.06 0.78 32.25
N ILE A 13 -10.86 -0.28 32.14
CA ILE A 13 -11.29 -0.79 30.83
C ILE A 13 -12.12 0.26 30.08
N ILE A 14 -13.08 0.91 30.74
CA ILE A 14 -13.88 1.96 30.13
C ILE A 14 -12.97 3.07 29.58
N PHE A 15 -12.00 3.51 30.38
CA PHE A 15 -11.03 4.52 29.95
C PHE A 15 -10.29 4.08 28.69
N ILE A 16 -9.73 2.86 28.66
CA ILE A 16 -9.05 2.32 27.47
C ILE A 16 -9.96 2.32 26.24
N LEU A 17 -11.20 1.83 26.36
CA LEU A 17 -12.12 1.73 25.22
C LEU A 17 -12.46 3.11 24.63
N PHE A 18 -12.70 4.11 25.49
CA PHE A 18 -12.95 5.48 25.03
C PHE A 18 -11.69 6.13 24.45
N SER A 19 -10.51 5.90 25.03
CA SER A 19 -9.23 6.36 24.45
C SER A 19 -8.98 5.74 23.08
N LEU A 20 -9.24 4.44 22.91
CA LEU A 20 -9.16 3.76 21.61
C LEU A 20 -10.16 4.34 20.61
N GLY A 21 -11.41 4.56 21.02
CA GLY A 21 -12.43 5.19 20.17
C GLY A 21 -12.02 6.59 19.70
N GLY A 22 -11.52 7.42 20.62
CA GLY A 22 -11.01 8.77 20.31
C GLY A 22 -9.80 8.72 19.37
N TRP A 23 -8.84 7.82 19.62
CA TRP A 23 -7.70 7.63 18.73
C TRP A 23 -8.12 7.21 17.32
N GLN A 24 -9.13 6.34 17.18
CA GLN A 24 -9.66 5.95 15.88
C GLN A 24 -10.26 7.15 15.11
N LEU A 25 -10.90 8.10 15.78
CA LEU A 25 -11.41 9.33 15.13
C LEU A 25 -10.26 10.25 14.67
N VAL A 26 -9.22 10.42 15.48
CA VAL A 26 -8.01 11.17 15.07
C VAL A 26 -7.37 10.50 13.86
N ARG A 27 -7.26 9.17 13.88
CA ARG A 27 -6.68 8.38 12.79
C ARG A 27 -7.53 8.45 11.52
N LEU A 28 -8.86 8.45 11.65
CA LEU A 28 -9.81 8.66 10.56
C LEU A 28 -9.54 9.98 9.85
N GLN A 29 -9.43 11.07 10.61
CA GLN A 29 -9.21 12.40 10.04
C GLN A 29 -7.84 12.51 9.36
N TRP A 30 -6.77 12.09 10.05
CA TRP A 30 -5.43 11.99 9.46
C TRP A 30 -5.43 11.26 8.12
N LYS A 31 -6.17 10.15 8.02
CA LYS A 31 -6.26 9.36 6.80
C LYS A 31 -7.05 10.04 5.69
N LYS A 32 -8.10 10.79 6.04
CA LYS A 32 -8.85 11.62 5.08
C LYS A 32 -7.97 12.72 4.50
N ASP A 33 -7.20 13.39 5.35
CA ASP A 33 -6.28 14.45 4.94
C ASP A 33 -5.19 13.90 4.03
N LEU A 34 -4.59 12.74 4.37
CA LEU A 34 -3.65 12.05 3.50
C LEU A 34 -4.26 11.72 2.13
N ILE A 35 -5.45 11.13 2.08
CA ILE A 35 -6.12 10.81 0.80
C ILE A 35 -6.38 12.08 -0.02
N LYS A 36 -6.78 13.17 0.64
CA LYS A 36 -6.99 14.47 -0.01
C LYS A 36 -5.69 14.99 -0.63
N ASP A 37 -4.59 14.96 0.12
CA ASP A 37 -3.28 15.42 -0.36
C ASP A 37 -2.78 14.57 -1.53
N ILE A 38 -2.98 13.26 -1.46
CA ILE A 38 -2.67 12.33 -2.55
C ILE A 38 -3.47 12.68 -3.81
N ASN A 39 -4.79 12.83 -3.68
CA ASN A 39 -5.66 13.17 -4.80
C ASN A 39 -5.28 14.51 -5.45
N LEU A 40 -5.00 15.54 -4.63
CA LEU A 40 -4.51 16.83 -5.10
C LEU A 40 -3.18 16.68 -5.86
N SER A 41 -2.25 15.88 -5.34
CA SER A 41 -0.96 15.66 -5.99
C SER A 41 -1.07 14.90 -7.32
N ILE A 42 -2.11 14.08 -7.48
CA ILE A 42 -2.35 13.31 -8.72
C ILE A 42 -3.05 14.15 -9.78
N SER A 43 -3.88 15.12 -9.36
CA SER A 43 -4.49 16.07 -10.28
C SER A 43 -3.49 17.09 -10.85
N GLN A 44 -2.32 17.24 -10.24
CA GLN A 44 -1.26 18.13 -10.73
C GLN A 44 -0.48 17.52 -11.91
N PRO A 45 0.15 18.36 -12.76
CA PRO A 45 1.00 17.85 -13.83
C PRO A 45 2.16 17.01 -13.29
N ALA A 46 2.51 15.97 -14.06
CA ALA A 46 3.58 15.06 -13.68
C ALA A 46 4.94 15.78 -13.63
N LYS A 47 5.65 15.60 -12.50
CA LYS A 47 6.97 16.18 -12.25
C LYS A 47 8.10 15.28 -12.76
N SER A 48 9.26 15.85 -13.03
CA SER A 48 10.42 15.04 -13.46
C SER A 48 10.95 14.21 -12.29
N LEU A 49 11.08 12.89 -12.45
CA LEU A 49 11.60 12.02 -11.39
C LEU A 49 13.07 12.32 -11.04
N ILE A 50 13.88 12.69 -12.03
CA ILE A 50 15.34 12.79 -11.91
C ILE A 50 15.77 14.12 -11.26
N THR A 51 15.04 15.20 -11.52
CA THR A 51 15.51 16.57 -11.24
C THR A 51 14.88 17.16 -9.97
N GLU A 52 13.80 16.57 -9.47
CA GLU A 52 12.98 17.19 -8.44
C GLU A 52 13.01 16.41 -7.12
N ASN A 53 12.82 17.13 -6.01
CA ASN A 53 12.58 16.50 -4.72
C ASN A 53 11.18 15.88 -4.70
N ILE A 54 11.11 14.59 -4.98
CA ILE A 54 9.88 13.82 -5.09
C ILE A 54 9.32 13.46 -3.70
N LYS A 55 8.00 13.52 -3.58
CA LYS A 55 7.26 13.10 -2.39
C LYS A 55 6.48 11.82 -2.66
N ASN A 56 6.14 11.12 -1.59
CA ASN A 56 5.25 9.95 -1.66
C ASN A 56 3.93 10.36 -2.34
N TYR A 57 3.41 9.48 -3.19
CA TYR A 57 2.14 9.65 -3.92
C TYR A 57 2.10 10.80 -4.92
N GLN A 58 3.27 11.33 -5.28
CA GLN A 58 3.36 12.37 -6.28
C GLN A 58 3.31 11.80 -7.70
N LYS A 59 2.63 12.52 -8.60
CA LYS A 59 2.61 12.20 -10.02
C LYS A 59 3.95 12.60 -10.65
N VAL A 60 4.59 11.64 -11.32
CA VAL A 60 5.90 11.80 -11.93
C VAL A 60 5.94 11.22 -13.33
N LYS A 61 6.91 11.70 -14.11
CA LYS A 61 7.26 11.19 -15.42
C LYS A 61 8.77 11.13 -15.59
N SER A 62 9.22 10.16 -16.36
CA SER A 62 10.59 10.09 -16.86
C SER A 62 10.65 9.17 -18.07
N GLN A 63 11.83 9.09 -18.66
CA GLN A 63 12.17 8.13 -19.70
C GLN A 63 13.45 7.39 -19.31
N GLY A 64 13.63 6.20 -19.87
CA GLY A 64 14.80 5.37 -19.60
C GLY A 64 14.80 4.11 -20.45
N ILE A 65 15.68 3.18 -20.15
CA ILE A 65 15.78 1.89 -20.84
C ILE A 65 15.26 0.80 -19.91
N LEU A 66 14.35 -0.04 -20.40
CA LEU A 66 13.86 -1.17 -19.60
C LEU A 66 14.90 -2.27 -19.54
N PHE A 67 15.11 -2.83 -18.35
CA PHE A 67 15.82 -4.10 -18.22
C PHE A 67 15.05 -5.20 -18.94
N LYS A 68 15.80 -6.20 -19.44
CA LYS A 68 15.24 -7.29 -20.24
C LYS A 68 14.13 -8.05 -19.53
N ASN A 69 14.23 -8.27 -18.23
CA ASN A 69 13.30 -9.13 -17.50
C ASN A 69 12.19 -8.31 -16.85
N ASN A 70 10.96 -8.82 -16.98
CA ASN A 70 9.83 -8.40 -16.17
C ASN A 70 9.64 -9.34 -14.99
N TYR A 71 8.99 -8.81 -13.96
CA TYR A 71 8.64 -9.51 -12.73
C TYR A 71 7.14 -9.43 -12.52
N PHE A 72 6.55 -10.47 -11.96
CA PHE A 72 5.13 -10.52 -11.64
C PHE A 72 5.00 -10.57 -10.13
N VAL A 73 4.31 -9.59 -9.54
CA VAL A 73 4.10 -9.54 -8.10
C VAL A 73 2.67 -9.93 -7.80
N TYR A 74 2.47 -10.99 -7.02
CA TYR A 74 1.15 -11.49 -6.64
C TYR A 74 0.30 -10.37 -6.00
N ARG A 75 -0.92 -10.19 -6.50
CA ARG A 75 -1.87 -9.23 -5.95
C ARG A 75 -3.32 -9.55 -6.30
N LEU A 76 -4.19 -9.44 -5.31
CA LEU A 76 -5.64 -9.45 -5.53
C LEU A 76 -6.10 -8.15 -6.18
N ASN A 77 -7.03 -8.24 -7.12
CA ASN A 77 -7.74 -7.06 -7.63
C ASN A 77 -8.83 -6.59 -6.65
N GLU A 78 -9.53 -5.52 -6.99
CA GLU A 78 -10.59 -4.92 -6.14
C GLU A 78 -11.76 -5.86 -5.86
N LYS A 79 -12.00 -6.84 -6.73
CA LYS A 79 -13.04 -7.87 -6.58
C LYS A 79 -12.54 -9.09 -5.81
N GLY A 80 -11.31 -9.06 -5.27
CA GLY A 80 -10.69 -10.18 -4.57
C GLY A 80 -10.20 -11.31 -5.48
N LYS A 81 -10.20 -11.12 -6.81
CA LYS A 81 -9.69 -12.12 -7.75
C LYS A 81 -8.16 -12.12 -7.73
N TYR A 82 -7.58 -13.31 -7.76
CA TYR A 82 -6.12 -13.47 -7.84
C TYR A 82 -5.56 -13.00 -9.18
N GLY A 83 -4.31 -12.54 -9.16
CA GLY A 83 -3.55 -12.13 -10.33
C GLY A 83 -2.23 -11.51 -9.92
N PHE A 84 -1.66 -10.70 -10.82
CA PHE A 84 -0.29 -10.25 -10.73
C PHE A 84 -0.13 -8.83 -11.26
N ASN A 85 0.65 -8.04 -10.54
CA ASN A 85 1.18 -6.79 -11.05
C ASN A 85 2.40 -7.08 -11.93
N LEU A 86 2.35 -6.68 -13.20
CA LEU A 86 3.53 -6.64 -14.06
C LEU A 86 4.42 -5.48 -13.60
N VAL A 87 5.66 -5.81 -13.27
CA VAL A 87 6.67 -4.88 -12.79
C VAL A 87 7.89 -4.98 -13.69
N SER A 88 8.39 -3.82 -14.11
CA SER A 88 9.63 -3.69 -14.86
C SER A 88 10.59 -2.76 -14.12
N ILE A 89 11.88 -2.95 -14.34
CA ILE A 89 12.91 -2.03 -13.81
C ILE A 89 13.36 -1.17 -14.98
N LEU A 90 13.33 0.15 -14.77
CA LEU A 90 13.70 1.14 -15.76
C LEU A 90 14.99 1.83 -15.32
N GLN A 91 16.03 1.67 -16.12
CA GLN A 91 17.28 2.39 -15.96
C GLN A 91 17.09 3.86 -16.37
N LEU A 92 17.32 4.78 -15.43
CA LEU A 92 17.17 6.22 -15.65
C LEU A 92 18.48 6.85 -16.13
N ASN A 93 19.61 6.39 -15.60
CA ASN A 93 20.96 6.81 -15.94
C ASN A 93 21.93 5.63 -15.74
N THR A 94 23.25 5.87 -15.73
CA THR A 94 24.25 4.80 -15.57
C THR A 94 24.25 4.14 -14.19
N THR A 95 23.74 4.79 -13.15
CA THR A 95 23.83 4.36 -11.75
C THR A 95 22.48 4.10 -11.08
N ASP A 96 21.40 4.67 -11.60
CA ASP A 96 20.08 4.72 -10.97
C ASP A 96 18.99 4.13 -11.85
N ALA A 97 18.08 3.41 -11.20
CA ALA A 97 16.89 2.82 -11.79
C ALA A 97 15.68 3.03 -10.89
N VAL A 98 14.50 2.87 -11.48
CA VAL A 98 13.22 2.92 -10.78
C VAL A 98 12.37 1.71 -11.14
N ILE A 99 11.56 1.25 -10.18
CA ILE A 99 10.62 0.17 -10.41
C ILE A 99 9.32 0.76 -10.97
N ILE A 100 8.85 0.23 -12.10
CA ILE A 100 7.60 0.62 -12.75
C ILE A 100 6.60 -0.52 -12.64
N GLN A 101 5.48 -0.30 -11.96
CA GLN A 101 4.31 -1.17 -12.02
C GLN A 101 3.45 -0.75 -13.21
N ARG A 102 3.49 -1.56 -14.27
CA ARG A 102 2.88 -1.25 -15.57
C ARG A 102 1.41 -1.62 -15.66
N GLY A 103 0.95 -2.52 -14.79
CA GLY A 103 -0.46 -2.89 -14.66
C GLY A 103 -0.71 -4.24 -14.03
N TRP A 104 -1.99 -4.61 -13.93
CA TRP A 104 -2.44 -5.88 -13.36
C TRP A 104 -2.95 -6.85 -14.44
N VAL A 105 -2.67 -8.14 -14.28
CA VAL A 105 -3.15 -9.22 -15.15
C VAL A 105 -3.52 -10.46 -14.33
N GLU A 106 -4.52 -11.21 -14.77
CA GLU A 106 -4.94 -12.44 -14.10
C GLU A 106 -3.99 -13.62 -14.38
N LYS A 107 -3.51 -13.75 -15.62
CA LYS A 107 -2.65 -14.84 -16.07
C LYS A 107 -1.34 -14.29 -16.62
N ILE A 108 -0.24 -14.93 -16.27
CA ILE A 108 1.08 -14.60 -16.76
C ILE A 108 1.26 -15.24 -18.14
N GLU A 109 1.45 -14.41 -19.16
CA GLU A 109 1.79 -14.86 -20.51
C GLU A 109 3.30 -14.79 -20.74
N LYS A 110 3.85 -15.76 -21.48
CA LYS A 110 5.29 -15.82 -21.77
C LYS A 110 5.80 -14.57 -22.51
N SER A 111 4.96 -13.98 -23.35
CA SER A 111 5.21 -12.73 -24.08
C SER A 111 5.50 -11.54 -23.14
N MET A 112 4.95 -11.56 -21.92
CA MET A 112 5.11 -10.49 -20.94
C MET A 112 6.35 -10.64 -20.05
N MET A 113 7.05 -11.78 -20.11
CA MET A 113 8.23 -12.05 -19.26
C MET A 113 9.43 -11.18 -19.60
N THR A 114 9.50 -10.66 -20.82
CA THR A 114 10.65 -9.90 -21.30
C THR A 114 10.24 -8.59 -21.97
N ASN A 115 11.10 -7.59 -21.88
CA ASN A 115 11.03 -6.34 -22.63
C ASN A 115 11.99 -6.38 -23.82
N ASN A 116 11.71 -5.53 -24.80
CA ASN A 116 12.54 -5.35 -25.99
C ASN A 116 13.78 -4.47 -25.74
N GLN A 117 13.99 -4.01 -24.50
CA GLN A 117 15.08 -3.10 -24.09
C GLN A 117 15.10 -1.76 -24.85
N ASP A 118 13.94 -1.34 -25.36
CA ASP A 118 13.76 -0.04 -26.00
C ASP A 118 13.67 1.10 -24.98
N VAL A 119 13.78 2.33 -25.49
CA VAL A 119 13.47 3.55 -24.72
C VAL A 119 12.00 3.52 -24.31
N TYR A 120 11.74 3.64 -23.02
CA TYR A 120 10.42 3.61 -22.44
C TYR A 120 10.16 4.88 -21.63
N SER A 121 9.12 5.60 -22.02
CA SER A 121 8.62 6.77 -21.30
C SER A 121 7.44 6.36 -20.44
N PHE A 122 7.45 6.78 -19.17
CA PHE A 122 6.37 6.50 -18.24
C PHE A 122 5.83 7.79 -17.62
N GLU A 123 4.55 7.73 -17.27
CA GLU A 123 3.90 8.65 -16.37
C GLU A 123 3.14 7.82 -15.34
N GLY A 124 3.29 8.16 -14.06
CA GLY A 124 2.76 7.36 -12.98
C GLY A 124 2.74 8.07 -11.64
N VAL A 125 2.23 7.39 -10.62
CA VAL A 125 2.20 7.87 -9.24
C VAL A 125 3.24 7.13 -8.42
N LEU A 126 4.08 7.86 -7.69
CA LEU A 126 5.08 7.27 -6.81
C LEU A 126 4.45 6.63 -5.58
N HIS A 127 4.78 5.37 -5.32
CA HIS A 127 4.44 4.70 -4.07
C HIS A 127 5.72 4.26 -3.38
N PRO A 128 5.83 4.40 -2.04
CA PRO A 128 6.93 3.80 -1.30
C PRO A 128 6.99 2.30 -1.60
N LEU A 129 8.19 1.80 -1.90
CA LEU A 129 8.39 0.37 -2.05
C LEU A 129 8.15 -0.31 -0.71
N LYS A 130 7.27 -1.30 -0.68
CA LYS A 130 6.96 -2.05 0.54
C LYS A 130 8.01 -3.11 0.79
N SER A 131 8.51 -3.17 2.01
CA SER A 131 9.31 -4.30 2.49
C SER A 131 8.46 -5.57 2.65
N LYS A 132 9.11 -6.73 2.74
CA LYS A 132 8.47 -7.99 3.07
C LYS A 132 7.74 -7.87 4.43
N GLY A 133 6.46 -8.24 4.46
CA GLY A 133 5.69 -8.30 5.70
C GLY A 133 5.95 -9.61 6.46
N MET A 134 5.66 -9.62 7.78
CA MET A 134 5.86 -10.81 8.63
C MET A 134 5.06 -12.04 8.17
N PHE A 135 3.90 -11.82 7.54
CA PHE A 135 3.03 -12.89 7.01
C PHE A 135 3.11 -13.05 5.49
N THR A 136 4.06 -12.37 4.84
CA THR A 136 4.29 -12.51 3.41
C THR A 136 5.18 -13.75 3.18
N PRO A 137 4.74 -14.73 2.36
CA PRO A 137 5.56 -15.89 2.04
C PRO A 137 6.89 -15.50 1.38
N ASP A 138 7.88 -16.40 1.49
CA ASP A 138 9.13 -16.27 0.76
C ASP A 138 8.93 -16.49 -0.75
N ASN A 139 9.71 -15.77 -1.55
CA ASN A 139 9.71 -15.93 -3.00
C ASN A 139 10.28 -17.31 -3.37
N ASN A 140 9.56 -18.06 -4.22
CA ASN A 140 9.98 -19.38 -4.69
C ASN A 140 10.56 -19.29 -6.11
N PRO A 141 11.82 -19.69 -6.36
CA PRO A 141 12.43 -19.67 -7.69
C PRO A 141 11.74 -20.55 -8.74
N LYS A 142 10.91 -21.51 -8.32
CA LYS A 142 10.13 -22.38 -9.23
C LYS A 142 8.87 -21.71 -9.75
N GLU A 143 8.45 -20.60 -9.14
CA GLU A 143 7.27 -19.85 -9.53
C GLU A 143 7.63 -18.72 -10.49
N ASN A 144 6.74 -18.42 -11.43
CA ASN A 144 6.92 -17.31 -12.38
C ASN A 144 6.50 -15.95 -11.79
N PHE A 145 6.26 -15.89 -10.48
CA PHE A 145 5.85 -14.70 -9.76
C PHE A 145 6.55 -14.59 -8.41
N LEU A 146 6.43 -13.42 -7.81
CA LEU A 146 7.00 -13.04 -6.53
C LEU A 146 5.87 -12.61 -5.59
N TYR A 147 6.01 -12.88 -4.30
CA TYR A 147 5.13 -12.33 -3.26
C TYR A 147 5.51 -10.90 -2.88
N TYR A 148 6.80 -10.56 -3.00
CA TYR A 148 7.33 -9.23 -2.73
C TYR A 148 8.56 -8.94 -3.61
N LEU A 149 8.85 -7.67 -3.81
CA LEU A 149 10.08 -7.23 -4.49
C LEU A 149 11.17 -7.00 -3.45
N ASP A 150 12.28 -7.71 -3.62
CA ASP A 150 13.47 -7.55 -2.80
C ASP A 150 14.41 -6.55 -3.49
N ARG A 151 14.42 -5.31 -2.99
CA ARG A 151 15.21 -4.21 -3.56
C ARG A 151 16.70 -4.56 -3.56
N ASP A 152 17.24 -4.97 -2.42
CA ASP A 152 18.67 -5.18 -2.25
C ASP A 152 19.16 -6.33 -3.16
N LYS A 153 18.34 -7.38 -3.31
CA LYS A 153 18.63 -8.47 -4.26
C LYS A 153 18.57 -8.00 -5.71
N LEU A 154 17.61 -7.13 -6.07
CA LEU A 154 17.53 -6.56 -7.42
C LEU A 154 18.73 -5.65 -7.72
N GLU A 155 19.10 -4.78 -6.78
CA GLU A 155 20.27 -3.90 -6.89
C GLU A 155 21.56 -4.71 -7.06
N TYR A 156 21.74 -5.77 -6.26
CA TYR A 156 22.89 -6.66 -6.36
C TYR A 156 22.98 -7.35 -7.73
N ASN A 157 21.86 -7.90 -8.21
CA ASN A 157 21.84 -8.66 -9.48
C ASN A 157 22.04 -7.75 -10.70
N LEU A 158 21.47 -6.56 -10.68
CA LEU A 158 21.53 -5.61 -11.79
C LEU A 158 22.72 -4.66 -11.72
N LYS A 159 23.44 -4.64 -10.58
CA LYS A 159 24.57 -3.74 -10.30
C LYS A 159 24.18 -2.27 -10.49
N ILE A 160 23.01 -1.89 -10.01
CA ILE A 160 22.43 -0.55 -10.13
C ILE A 160 21.70 -0.16 -8.86
N SER A 161 21.73 1.12 -8.50
CA SER A 161 20.93 1.68 -7.40
C SER A 161 19.47 1.80 -7.84
N ILE A 162 18.54 1.36 -7.02
CA ILE A 162 17.10 1.44 -7.30
C ILE A 162 16.49 2.42 -6.31
N TYR A 163 15.75 3.41 -6.80
CA TYR A 163 15.00 4.32 -5.93
C TYR A 163 14.07 3.51 -4.99
N PRO A 164 13.87 3.93 -3.73
CA PRO A 164 13.03 3.22 -2.75
C PRO A 164 11.52 3.38 -3.03
N TYR A 165 11.14 3.40 -4.31
CA TYR A 165 9.81 3.69 -4.82
C TYR A 165 9.43 2.74 -5.95
N VAL A 166 8.13 2.50 -6.05
CA VAL A 166 7.47 1.92 -7.22
C VAL A 166 6.60 2.99 -7.85
N VAL A 167 6.77 3.23 -9.14
CA VAL A 167 5.88 4.10 -9.91
C VAL A 167 4.75 3.27 -10.48
N ILE A 168 3.51 3.56 -10.08
CA ILE A 168 2.33 2.91 -10.66
C ILE A 168 1.89 3.72 -11.87
N GLN A 169 1.91 3.09 -13.04
CA GLN A 169 1.61 3.75 -14.31
C GLN A 169 0.14 4.20 -14.40
N THR A 170 -0.06 5.41 -14.91
CA THR A 170 -1.40 6.02 -15.07
C THR A 170 -2.05 5.69 -16.41
N GLY A 171 -1.29 5.73 -17.50
CA GLY A 171 -1.78 5.45 -18.85
C GLY A 171 -1.85 3.96 -19.14
N LYS A 172 -2.56 3.57 -20.21
CA LYS A 172 -2.49 2.20 -20.72
C LYS A 172 -1.07 1.89 -21.19
N ASP A 173 -0.62 0.66 -20.92
CA ASP A 173 0.63 0.19 -21.49
C ASP A 173 0.44 -0.12 -22.98
N GLN A 174 1.31 0.44 -23.82
CA GLN A 174 1.23 0.28 -25.27
C GLN A 174 1.69 -1.10 -25.74
N ASN A 175 2.65 -1.71 -25.03
CA ASN A 175 3.22 -3.00 -25.40
C ASN A 175 2.35 -4.15 -24.88
N PHE A 176 1.63 -3.95 -23.78
CA PHE A 176 0.78 -4.95 -23.15
C PHE A 176 -0.65 -4.41 -22.90
N PRO A 177 -1.51 -4.34 -23.93
CA PRO A 177 -2.86 -3.78 -23.81
C PRO A 177 -3.80 -4.57 -22.88
N VAL A 178 -3.48 -5.83 -22.57
CA VAL A 178 -4.22 -6.69 -21.63
C VAL A 178 -4.10 -6.21 -20.17
N LEU A 179 -3.06 -5.43 -19.86
CA LEU A 179 -2.83 -4.92 -18.52
C LEU A 179 -3.94 -3.95 -18.10
N GLN A 180 -4.44 -4.16 -16.88
CA GLN A 180 -5.44 -3.31 -16.25
C GLN A 180 -4.76 -2.29 -15.36
N ASN A 181 -4.93 -1.01 -15.69
CA ASN A 181 -4.36 0.12 -14.94
C ASN A 181 -5.46 0.83 -14.17
N ASN A 182 -5.88 0.20 -13.08
CA ASN A 182 -6.80 0.83 -12.14
C ASN A 182 -5.95 1.57 -11.11
N LEU A 183 -5.68 2.85 -11.36
CA LEU A 183 -5.18 3.77 -10.33
C LEU A 183 -6.25 4.13 -9.32
N ASN A 184 -6.98 3.14 -8.83
CA ASN A 184 -7.82 3.34 -7.68
C ASN A 184 -6.91 3.30 -6.46
N ILE A 185 -6.55 4.48 -5.98
CA ILE A 185 -5.93 4.64 -4.65
C ILE A 185 -7.04 4.43 -3.64
N ASN A 186 -7.49 3.18 -3.55
CA ASN A 186 -8.50 2.77 -2.60
C ASN A 186 -7.81 2.45 -1.28
N ILE A 187 -7.49 3.51 -0.53
CA ILE A 187 -6.98 3.38 0.82
C ILE A 187 -8.19 3.16 1.74
N SER A 188 -8.51 1.90 2.04
CA SER A 188 -9.60 1.53 2.95
C SER A 188 -9.57 2.36 4.23
N ASN A 189 -10.71 2.94 4.64
CA ASN A 189 -10.80 3.81 5.82
C ASN A 189 -11.94 3.37 6.74
N ASN A 190 -11.74 2.26 7.45
CA ASN A 190 -12.75 1.68 8.35
C ASN A 190 -12.69 2.25 9.77
N HIS A 191 -11.91 3.31 10.01
CA HIS A 191 -11.65 3.84 11.35
C HIS A 191 -12.92 4.34 12.06
N LEU A 192 -13.91 4.85 11.31
CA LEU A 192 -15.20 5.23 11.89
C LEU A 192 -15.95 4.02 12.46
N GLN A 193 -16.02 2.91 11.72
CA GLN A 193 -16.67 1.69 12.18
C GLN A 193 -16.00 1.18 13.47
N TYR A 194 -14.67 1.16 13.51
CA TYR A 194 -13.94 0.78 14.72
C TYR A 194 -14.19 1.74 15.88
N ALA A 195 -14.20 3.05 15.64
CA ALA A 195 -14.51 4.04 16.68
C ALA A 195 -15.88 3.76 17.32
N ILE A 196 -16.91 3.51 16.48
CA ILE A 196 -18.25 3.14 16.95
C ILE A 196 -18.19 1.86 17.78
N THR A 197 -17.51 0.81 17.30
CA THR A 197 -17.35 -0.45 18.05
C THR A 197 -16.76 -0.22 19.45
N TRP A 198 -15.68 0.57 19.55
CA TRP A 198 -15.02 0.84 20.83
C TRP A 198 -15.91 1.64 21.79
N PHE A 199 -16.61 2.66 21.30
CA PHE A 199 -17.54 3.43 22.14
C PHE A 199 -18.73 2.59 22.60
N VAL A 200 -19.34 1.80 21.70
CA VAL A 200 -20.47 0.92 22.04
C VAL A 200 -20.05 -0.10 23.11
N LEU A 201 -18.89 -0.74 22.97
CA LEU A 201 -18.35 -1.63 24.00
C LEU A 201 -18.14 -0.89 25.34
N GLY A 202 -17.60 0.33 25.30
CA GLY A 202 -17.44 1.17 26.48
C GLY A 202 -18.77 1.46 27.19
N PHE A 203 -19.80 1.82 26.43
CA PHE A 203 -21.15 2.06 26.96
C PHE A 203 -21.79 0.79 27.53
N CYS A 204 -21.65 -0.37 26.88
CA CYS A 204 -22.14 -1.64 27.41
C CYS A 204 -21.53 -1.95 28.78
N ILE A 205 -20.22 -1.73 28.95
CA ILE A 205 -19.54 -1.93 30.23
C ILE A 205 -20.01 -0.92 31.28
N ILE A 206 -20.23 0.34 30.91
CA ILE A 206 -20.81 1.36 31.81
C ILE A 206 -22.19 0.90 32.32
N ILE A 207 -23.07 0.45 31.43
CA ILE A 207 -24.43 -0.01 31.77
C ILE A 207 -24.36 -1.23 32.69
N ALA A 208 -23.54 -2.23 32.34
CA ALA A 208 -23.35 -3.43 33.15
C ALA A 208 -22.79 -3.11 34.54
N PHE A 209 -21.79 -2.22 34.62
CA PHE A 209 -21.19 -1.78 35.87
C PHE A 209 -22.18 -0.99 36.75
N TRP A 210 -22.98 -0.12 36.14
CA TRP A 210 -24.04 0.62 36.83
C TRP A 210 -25.11 -0.31 37.40
N TYR A 211 -25.58 -1.28 36.60
CA TYR A 211 -26.54 -2.29 37.05
C TYR A 211 -25.98 -3.12 38.21
N TYR A 212 -24.73 -3.58 38.11
CA TYR A 212 -24.04 -4.29 39.19
C TYR A 212 -23.99 -3.45 40.47
N LYS A 213 -23.57 -2.18 40.38
CA LYS A 213 -23.54 -1.28 41.55
C LYS A 213 -24.92 -1.03 42.16
N LYS A 214 -25.98 -0.98 41.36
CA LYS A 214 -27.34 -0.80 41.86
C LYS A 214 -27.86 -2.05 42.58
N ARG A 215 -27.52 -3.25 42.10
CA ARG A 215 -28.00 -4.53 42.65
C ARG A 215 -27.23 -5.02 43.87
N TYR A 216 -25.95 -4.67 43.99
CA TYR A 216 -25.05 -5.14 45.07
C TYR A 216 -24.56 -4.01 45.98
N LYS A 217 -25.32 -2.92 46.01
CA LYS A 217 -25.21 -1.86 47.03
C LYS A 217 -25.62 -2.42 48.39
#